data_AF-A0A9C8AMU9-F1
#
_entry.id   AF-A0A9C8AMU9-F1
#
_cell.length_a   1.000
_cell.length_b   1.000
_cell.length_c   1.000
_cell.angle_alpha   90.00
_cell.angle_beta   90.00
_cell.angle_gamma   90.00
#
_symmetry.space_group_name_H-M   'P 1'
#
loop_
_entity.id
_entity.type
_entity.pdbx_description
1 polymer ?
#
loop_
_entity_poly.entity_id
_entity_poly.type
_entity_poly.pdbx_seq_one_letter_code
_entity_poly.pdbx_strand_id
1 'polypeptide(L)'
;MKIIDLSREKGEIEIVLNTMQMARALGKSEATVRRMDLVREGRGRWRLFASLERVRKTGTKEEKERWETELKAAKAQLEQIKLERERGELIPRAEIAKLWAMRAAEVKAGLMQLVRKLPPRLEGLEKEEMAEIIREEVYAVLKRYTRKGPYTPSKRKNGS
;
A
#
# COMPACT_ATOMS: atom_id res chain seq x y z
N MET A 1 1.89 -14.90 -5.65
CA MET A 1 2.12 -14.18 -6.93
C MET A 1 2.19 -12.69 -6.60
N LYS A 2 3.27 -11.95 -6.96
CA LYS A 2 3.31 -10.49 -6.72
C LYS A 2 2.49 -9.80 -7.80
N ILE A 3 1.32 -9.26 -7.45
CA ILE A 3 0.46 -8.50 -8.38
C ILE A 3 1.13 -7.15 -8.66
N ILE A 4 1.14 -6.70 -9.92
CA ILE A 4 1.77 -5.44 -10.33
C ILE A 4 0.87 -4.27 -10.01
N ASP A 5 -0.41 -4.41 -10.34
CA ASP A 5 -1.39 -3.37 -10.09
C ASP A 5 -2.80 -3.97 -9.90
N LEU A 6 -3.61 -3.28 -9.13
CA LEU A 6 -5.03 -3.57 -8.93
C LEU A 6 -5.80 -2.37 -9.48
N SER A 7 -6.28 -2.50 -10.71
CA SER A 7 -7.08 -1.46 -11.35
C SER A 7 -8.55 -1.64 -10.98
N ARG A 8 -9.27 -0.53 -10.83
CA ARG A 8 -10.70 -0.51 -10.46
C ARG A 8 -11.46 0.20 -11.57
N GLU A 9 -11.94 -0.55 -12.56
CA GLU A 9 -12.88 -0.05 -13.56
C GLU A 9 -14.29 -0.58 -13.23
N LYS A 10 -15.28 0.32 -13.15
CA LYS A 10 -16.71 -0.01 -12.95
C LYS A 10 -17.05 -0.86 -11.72
N GLY A 11 -16.24 -0.81 -10.65
CA GLY A 11 -16.53 -1.50 -9.38
C GLY A 11 -16.03 -2.95 -9.31
N GLU A 12 -15.52 -3.51 -10.40
CA GLU A 12 -14.83 -4.81 -10.41
C GLU A 12 -13.32 -4.62 -10.25
N ILE A 13 -12.69 -5.50 -9.47
CA ILE A 13 -11.24 -5.48 -9.25
C ILE A 13 -10.59 -6.22 -10.41
N GLU A 14 -9.82 -5.50 -11.22
CA GLU A 14 -9.10 -6.06 -12.35
C GLU A 14 -7.62 -6.26 -11.99
N ILE A 15 -7.16 -7.51 -12.06
CA ILE A 15 -5.76 -7.86 -11.83
C ILE A 15 -4.96 -7.58 -13.09
N VAL A 16 -3.97 -6.69 -12.97
CA VAL A 16 -3.03 -6.38 -14.04
C VAL A 16 -1.73 -7.13 -13.81
N LEU A 17 -1.33 -7.90 -14.82
CA LEU A 17 -0.12 -8.73 -14.81
C LEU A 17 0.84 -8.29 -15.91
N ASN A 18 2.15 -8.43 -15.69
CA ASN A 18 3.13 -8.33 -16.79
C ASN A 18 3.14 -9.63 -17.61
N THR A 19 3.83 -9.60 -18.75
CA THR A 19 3.91 -10.74 -19.66
C THR A 19 4.41 -12.03 -18.99
N MET A 20 5.43 -11.94 -18.12
CA MET A 20 5.96 -13.09 -17.38
C MET A 20 4.93 -13.68 -16.40
N GLN A 21 4.23 -12.82 -15.67
CA GLN A 21 3.20 -13.22 -14.73
C GLN A 21 1.97 -13.78 -15.43
N MET A 22 1.59 -13.19 -16.56
CA MET A 22 0.51 -13.68 -17.41
C MET A 22 0.85 -15.05 -17.98
N ALA A 23 2.08 -15.25 -18.45
CA ALA A 23 2.59 -16.54 -18.92
C ALA A 23 2.52 -17.62 -17.84
N ARG A 24 2.97 -17.29 -16.63
CA ARG A 24 2.87 -18.18 -15.47
C ARG A 24 1.42 -18.48 -15.08
N ALA A 25 0.56 -17.46 -15.06
CA ALA A 25 -0.85 -17.60 -14.73
C ALA A 25 -1.60 -18.45 -15.77
N LEU A 26 -1.18 -18.39 -17.03
CA LEU A 26 -1.77 -19.15 -18.12
C LEU A 26 -1.08 -20.51 -18.38
N GLY A 27 -0.05 -20.88 -17.62
CA GLY A 27 0.75 -22.08 -17.88
C GLY A 27 1.37 -22.14 -19.29
N LYS A 28 1.64 -20.99 -19.91
CA LYS A 28 2.14 -20.87 -21.29
C LYS A 28 3.46 -20.12 -21.33
N SER A 29 4.19 -20.23 -22.44
CA SER A 29 5.42 -19.43 -22.64
C SER A 29 5.07 -17.95 -22.83
N GLU A 30 5.98 -17.05 -22.47
CA GLU A 30 5.81 -15.61 -22.73
C GLU A 30 5.62 -15.30 -24.22
N ALA A 31 6.30 -16.05 -25.09
CA ALA A 31 6.15 -15.91 -26.53
C ALA A 31 4.72 -16.26 -26.98
N THR A 32 4.14 -17.31 -26.40
CA THR A 32 2.74 -17.70 -26.65
C THR A 32 1.77 -16.62 -26.17
N VAL A 33 1.96 -16.10 -24.95
CA VAL A 33 1.11 -15.03 -24.40
C VAL A 33 1.09 -13.78 -25.28
N ARG A 34 2.23 -13.38 -25.86
CA ARG A 34 2.30 -12.22 -26.76
C ARG A 34 1.50 -12.40 -28.05
N ARG A 35 1.32 -13.65 -28.50
CA ARG A 35 0.59 -14.03 -29.72
C ARG A 35 -0.90 -14.31 -29.49
N MET A 36 -1.29 -14.57 -28.24
CA MET A 36 -2.68 -14.80 -27.89
C MET A 36 -3.49 -13.49 -27.94
N ASP A 37 -4.77 -13.62 -28.29
CA ASP A 37 -5.74 -12.52 -28.27
C ASP A 37 -6.23 -12.25 -26.83
N LEU A 38 -5.34 -11.71 -26.02
CA LEU A 38 -5.59 -11.35 -24.62
C LEU A 38 -5.85 -9.84 -24.50
N VAL A 39 -6.61 -9.45 -23.48
CA VAL A 39 -6.96 -8.05 -23.22
C VAL A 39 -5.76 -7.32 -22.61
N ARG A 40 -5.30 -6.27 -23.29
CA ARG A 40 -4.16 -5.44 -22.88
C ARG A 40 -4.64 -4.21 -22.12
N GLU A 41 -3.91 -3.84 -21.08
CA GLU A 41 -4.05 -2.52 -20.44
C GLU A 41 -3.04 -1.52 -20.99
N GLY A 42 -1.85 -1.99 -21.37
CA GLY A 42 -0.75 -1.16 -21.87
C GLY A 42 0.42 -2.02 -22.35
N ARG A 43 1.56 -1.39 -22.68
CA ARG A 43 2.73 -2.11 -23.21
C ARG A 43 3.23 -3.16 -22.20
N GLY A 44 3.06 -4.44 -22.54
CA GLY A 44 3.49 -5.57 -21.71
C GLY A 44 2.65 -5.80 -20.44
N ARG A 45 1.50 -5.12 -20.31
CA ARG A 45 0.54 -5.24 -19.19
C ARG A 45 -0.79 -5.80 -19.67
N TRP A 46 -1.27 -6.81 -18.97
CA TRP A 46 -2.40 -7.64 -19.38
C TRP A 46 -3.44 -7.69 -18.26
N ARG A 47 -4.71 -7.59 -18.66
CA ARG A 47 -5.86 -7.69 -17.76
C ARG A 47 -6.26 -9.15 -17.62
N LEU A 48 -6.00 -9.76 -16.47
CA LEU A 48 -6.15 -11.20 -16.28
C LEU A 48 -7.59 -11.65 -16.54
N PHE A 49 -8.58 -11.07 -15.84
CA PHE A 49 -9.96 -11.53 -15.92
C PHE A 49 -10.60 -11.30 -17.29
N ALA A 50 -10.45 -10.11 -17.86
CA ALA A 50 -10.97 -9.81 -19.19
C ALA A 50 -10.35 -10.72 -20.28
N SER A 51 -9.06 -11.05 -20.14
CA SER A 51 -8.39 -11.99 -21.04
C SER A 51 -8.91 -13.42 -20.87
N LEU A 52 -9.15 -13.87 -19.63
CA LEU A 52 -9.73 -15.18 -19.36
C LEU A 52 -11.15 -15.31 -19.90
N GLU A 53 -11.97 -14.28 -19.78
CA GLU A 53 -13.31 -14.27 -20.38
C GLU A 53 -13.29 -14.37 -21.91
N ARG A 54 -12.32 -13.72 -22.55
CA ARG A 54 -12.13 -13.80 -24.00
C ARG A 54 -11.71 -15.22 -24.42
N VAL A 55 -10.75 -15.83 -23.71
CA VAL A 55 -10.33 -17.22 -23.96
C VAL A 55 -11.48 -18.22 -23.72
N ARG A 56 -12.32 -18.00 -22.70
CA ARG A 56 -13.53 -18.81 -22.45
C ARG A 56 -14.49 -18.82 -23.64
N LYS A 57 -14.62 -17.70 -24.35
CA LYS A 57 -15.49 -17.58 -25.52
C LYS A 57 -14.92 -18.28 -26.75
N THR A 58 -13.61 -18.38 -26.89
CA THR A 58 -12.93 -18.88 -28.10
C THR A 58 -12.25 -20.25 -27.98
N GLY A 59 -12.11 -20.81 -26.76
CA GLY A 59 -11.38 -22.05 -26.50
C GLY A 59 -12.16 -23.35 -26.74
N THR A 60 -11.45 -24.49 -26.69
CA THR A 60 -12.02 -25.84 -26.76
C THR A 60 -12.63 -26.27 -25.40
N LYS A 61 -13.46 -27.32 -25.37
CA LYS A 61 -14.21 -27.73 -24.15
C LYS A 61 -13.30 -28.07 -22.97
N GLU A 62 -12.20 -28.79 -23.21
CA GLU A 62 -11.23 -29.16 -22.16
C GLU A 62 -10.42 -27.96 -21.66
N GLU A 63 -10.09 -27.01 -22.54
CA GLU A 63 -9.47 -25.76 -22.13
C GLU A 63 -10.42 -24.98 -21.22
N LYS A 64 -11.71 -24.87 -21.57
CA LYS A 64 -12.72 -24.15 -20.76
C LYS A 64 -12.80 -24.67 -19.32
N GLU A 65 -12.85 -25.99 -19.13
CA GLU A 65 -12.96 -26.60 -17.78
C GLU A 65 -11.70 -26.36 -16.92
N ARG A 66 -10.50 -26.45 -17.52
CA ARG A 66 -9.25 -26.08 -16.83
C ARG A 66 -9.24 -24.60 -16.45
N TRP A 67 -9.67 -23.73 -17.36
CA TRP A 67 -9.71 -22.28 -17.14
C TRP A 67 -10.74 -21.87 -16.09
N GLU A 68 -11.90 -22.51 -16.03
CA GLU A 68 -12.90 -22.26 -15.00
C GLU A 68 -12.38 -22.61 -13.61
N THR A 69 -11.64 -23.72 -13.51
CA THR A 69 -11.00 -24.14 -12.26
C THR A 69 -9.95 -23.13 -11.80
N GLU A 70 -9.08 -22.67 -12.71
CA GLU A 70 -8.05 -21.68 -12.41
C GLU A 70 -8.63 -20.30 -12.08
N LEU A 71 -9.67 -19.86 -12.80
CA LEU A 71 -10.36 -18.60 -12.53
C LEU A 71 -11.05 -18.62 -11.17
N LYS A 72 -11.65 -19.76 -10.78
CA LYS A 72 -12.22 -19.95 -9.45
C LYS A 72 -11.15 -19.90 -8.35
N ALA A 73 -9.99 -20.54 -8.58
CA ALA A 73 -8.86 -20.48 -7.66
C ALA A 73 -8.28 -19.06 -7.51
N ALA A 74 -8.12 -18.33 -8.62
CA ALA A 74 -7.65 -16.94 -8.59
C ALA A 74 -8.64 -16.01 -7.89
N LYS A 75 -9.96 -16.18 -8.11
CA LYS A 75 -11.00 -15.45 -7.38
C LYS A 75 -10.95 -15.77 -5.88
N ALA A 76 -10.81 -17.04 -5.50
CA ALA A 76 -10.69 -17.44 -4.10
C ALA A 76 -9.45 -16.82 -3.42
N GLN A 77 -8.30 -16.77 -4.11
CA GLN A 77 -7.10 -16.09 -3.61
C GLN A 77 -7.32 -14.58 -3.43
N LEU A 78 -8.06 -13.93 -4.33
CA LEU A 78 -8.37 -12.51 -4.22
C LEU A 78 -9.33 -12.22 -3.07
N GLU A 79 -10.35 -13.06 -2.88
CA GLU A 79 -11.23 -13.00 -1.71
C GLU A 79 -10.46 -13.23 -0.40
N GLN A 80 -9.50 -14.16 -0.39
CA GLN A 80 -8.64 -14.39 0.76
C GLN A 80 -7.77 -13.16 1.08
N ILE A 81 -7.17 -12.53 0.07
CA ILE A 81 -6.38 -11.30 0.23
C ILE A 81 -7.27 -10.14 0.71
N LYS A 82 -8.52 -10.03 0.22
CA LYS A 82 -9.48 -9.04 0.73
C LYS A 82 -9.79 -9.29 2.19
N LEU A 83 -10.07 -10.53 2.54
CA LEU A 83 -10.39 -10.95 3.90
C LEU A 83 -9.21 -10.70 4.86
N GLU A 84 -7.97 -10.95 4.43
CA GLU A 84 -6.74 -10.64 5.19
C GLU A 84 -6.50 -9.13 5.33
N ARG A 85 -6.85 -8.35 4.31
CA ARG A 85 -6.83 -6.87 4.37
C ARG A 85 -7.91 -6.33 5.32
N GLU A 86 -9.11 -6.88 5.27
CA GLU A 86 -10.23 -6.54 6.16
C GLU A 86 -9.96 -6.95 7.61
N ARG A 87 -9.26 -8.07 7.82
CA ARG A 87 -8.76 -8.53 9.12
C ARG A 87 -7.61 -7.70 9.68
N GLY A 88 -7.05 -6.77 8.88
CA GLY A 88 -5.97 -5.87 9.32
C GLY A 88 -4.58 -6.52 9.36
N GLU A 89 -4.41 -7.72 8.80
CA GLU A 89 -3.11 -8.41 8.73
C GLU A 89 -2.21 -7.84 7.62
N LEU A 90 -2.83 -7.30 6.56
CA LEU A 90 -2.14 -6.65 5.46
C LEU A 90 -2.22 -5.12 5.57
N ILE A 91 -1.16 -4.51 6.09
CA ILE A 91 -1.04 -3.06 6.16
C ILE A 91 -0.46 -2.52 4.84
N PRO A 92 -1.13 -1.56 4.17
CA PRO A 92 -0.61 -0.96 2.94
C PRO A 92 0.72 -0.22 3.21
N ARG A 93 1.81 -0.71 2.61
CA ARG A 93 3.15 -0.10 2.76
C ARG A 93 3.19 1.39 2.38
N ALA A 94 2.43 1.77 1.36
CA ALA A 94 2.32 3.16 0.92
C ALA A 94 1.67 4.06 2.01
N GLU A 95 0.70 3.53 2.75
CA GLU A 95 0.03 4.26 3.82
C GLU A 95 0.92 4.42 5.05
N ILE A 96 1.69 3.38 5.39
CA ILE A 96 2.77 3.48 6.39
C ILE A 96 3.76 4.58 5.98
N ALA A 97 4.31 4.50 4.77
CA ALA A 97 5.30 5.46 4.29
C ALA A 97 4.77 6.91 4.35
N LYS A 98 3.50 7.12 3.94
CA LYS A 98 2.83 8.41 4.05
C LYS A 98 2.74 8.91 5.50
N LEU A 99 2.31 8.06 6.43
CA LEU A 99 2.16 8.46 7.83
C LEU A 99 3.50 8.75 8.51
N TRP A 100 4.55 8.00 8.18
CA TRP A 100 5.91 8.30 8.64
C TRP A 100 6.45 9.61 8.06
N ALA A 101 6.23 9.85 6.76
CA ALA A 101 6.61 11.10 6.11
C ALA A 101 5.89 12.31 6.74
N MET A 102 4.60 12.18 7.07
CA MET A 102 3.85 13.23 7.77
C MET A 102 4.43 13.55 9.15
N ARG A 103 4.85 12.54 9.92
CA ARG A 103 5.50 12.75 11.22
C ARG A 103 6.83 13.48 11.10
N ALA A 104 7.66 13.09 10.13
CA ALA A 104 8.92 13.78 9.86
C ALA A 104 8.67 15.25 9.44
N ALA A 105 7.64 15.50 8.62
CA ALA A 105 7.25 16.84 8.22
C ALA A 105 6.79 17.70 9.41
N GLU A 106 6.02 17.12 10.35
CA GLU A 106 5.60 17.81 11.58
C GLU A 106 6.80 18.21 12.46
N VAL A 107 7.79 17.32 12.62
CA VAL A 107 9.02 17.64 13.37
C VAL A 107 9.79 18.76 12.69
N LYS A 108 10.02 18.65 11.38
CA LYS A 108 10.70 19.70 10.61
C LYS A 108 10.00 21.05 10.78
N ALA A 109 8.68 21.08 10.63
CA ALA A 109 7.89 22.30 10.79
C ALA A 109 8.03 22.86 12.22
N GLY A 110 7.96 22.00 13.24
CA GLY A 110 8.15 22.38 14.64
C GLY A 110 9.52 23.02 14.89
N LEU A 111 10.60 22.40 14.43
CA LEU A 111 11.96 22.93 14.57
C LEU A 111 12.13 24.29 13.87
N MET A 112 11.59 24.44 12.66
CA MET A 112 11.64 25.72 11.94
C MET A 112 10.83 26.82 12.65
N GLN A 113 9.76 26.47 13.36
CA GLN A 113 8.99 27.42 14.17
C GLN A 113 9.74 27.89 15.41
N LEU A 114 10.59 27.04 16.00
CA LEU A 114 11.40 27.43 17.18
C LEU A 114 12.30 28.63 16.89
N VAL A 115 12.90 28.67 15.70
CA VAL A 115 13.77 29.77 15.26
C VAL A 115 13.06 31.13 15.32
N ARG A 116 11.75 31.16 15.06
CA ARG A 116 10.95 32.41 15.09
C ARG A 116 10.34 32.67 16.46
N LYS A 117 9.99 31.63 17.20
CA LYS A 117 9.29 31.74 18.49
C LYS A 117 10.20 32.02 19.67
N LEU A 118 11.40 31.44 19.68
CA LEU A 118 12.29 31.49 20.84
C LEU A 118 12.92 32.88 21.04
N PRO A 119 13.50 33.55 20.03
CA PRO A 119 14.23 34.80 20.27
C PRO A 119 13.47 35.87 21.08
N PRO A 120 12.23 36.25 20.76
CA PRO A 120 11.50 37.26 21.54
C PRO A 120 11.03 36.76 22.92
N ARG A 121 11.02 35.45 23.16
CA ARG A 121 10.62 34.86 24.46
C ARG A 121 11.79 34.64 25.40
N LEU A 122 13.02 34.68 24.88
CA LEU A 122 14.24 34.48 25.66
C LEU A 122 14.93 35.81 26.00
N GLU A 123 14.52 36.91 25.37
CA GLU A 123 15.11 38.22 25.63
C GLU A 123 14.89 38.64 27.08
N GLY A 124 15.99 38.99 27.77
CA GLY A 124 15.96 39.45 29.16
C GLY A 124 15.82 38.35 30.22
N LEU A 125 15.76 37.08 29.84
CA LEU A 125 15.66 35.96 30.79
C LEU A 125 17.03 35.47 31.26
N GLU A 126 17.06 34.86 32.44
CA GLU A 126 18.25 34.15 32.91
C GLU A 126 18.38 32.78 32.23
N LYS A 127 19.61 32.24 32.23
CA LYS A 127 19.92 30.98 31.52
C LYS A 127 19.01 29.81 31.93
N GLU A 128 18.63 29.76 33.19
CA GLU A 128 17.79 28.69 33.76
C GLU A 128 16.35 28.77 33.21
N GLU A 129 15.78 29.96 33.19
CA GLU A 129 14.46 30.24 32.63
C GLU A 129 14.44 29.99 31.11
N MET A 130 15.50 30.40 30.41
CA MET A 130 15.66 30.10 28.99
C MET A 130 15.65 28.60 28.71
N ALA A 131 16.38 27.82 29.52
CA ALA A 131 16.49 26.37 29.36
C ALA A 131 15.14 25.67 29.60
N GLU A 132 14.34 26.16 30.55
CA GLU A 132 12.99 25.64 30.80
C GLU A 132 12.07 25.87 29.59
N ILE A 133 12.02 27.10 29.07
CA ILE A 133 11.21 27.44 27.88
C ILE A 133 11.64 26.62 26.66
N ILE A 134 12.94 26.51 26.40
CA ILE A 134 13.45 25.72 25.28
C ILE A 134 13.05 24.25 25.44
N ARG A 135 13.18 23.70 26.66
CA ARG A 135 12.80 22.32 26.96
C ARG A 135 11.31 22.09 26.67
N GLU A 136 10.43 22.96 27.16
CA GLU A 136 8.99 22.86 26.92
C GLU A 136 8.65 22.83 25.41
N GLU A 137 9.24 23.75 24.64
CA GLU A 137 9.00 23.83 23.20
C GLU A 137 9.54 22.60 22.46
N VAL A 138 10.72 22.09 22.84
CA VAL A 138 11.26 20.83 22.28
C VAL A 138 10.35 19.65 22.61
N TYR A 139 9.90 19.53 23.85
CA TYR A 139 8.96 18.48 24.25
C TYR A 139 7.63 18.58 23.50
N ALA A 140 7.14 19.78 23.21
CA ALA A 140 5.95 19.98 22.41
C ALA A 140 6.11 19.43 20.98
N VAL A 141 7.29 19.62 20.36
CA VAL A 141 7.60 19.03 19.03
C VAL A 141 7.66 17.51 19.11
N LEU A 142 8.35 16.96 20.10
CA LEU A 142 8.47 15.50 20.29
C LEU A 142 7.11 14.84 20.58
N LYS A 143 6.24 15.49 21.35
CA LYS A 143 4.89 15.00 21.65
C LYS A 143 4.03 14.88 20.40
N ARG A 144 4.17 15.80 19.43
CA ARG A 144 3.47 15.73 18.14
C ARG A 144 3.95 14.53 17.32
N TYR A 145 5.26 14.31 17.26
CA TYR A 145 5.85 13.17 16.55
C TYR A 145 5.37 11.81 17.09
N THR A 146 5.28 11.70 18.41
CA THR A 146 4.93 10.47 19.15
C THR A 146 3.43 10.23 19.29
N ARG A 147 2.58 11.00 18.59
CA ARG A 147 1.13 10.84 18.66
C ARG A 147 0.67 9.42 18.30
N LYS A 148 -0.36 8.94 19.00
CA LYS A 148 -1.02 7.67 18.65
C LYS A 148 -1.58 7.76 17.24
N GLY A 149 -1.35 6.72 16.45
CA GLY A 149 -1.90 6.57 15.11
C GLY A 149 -2.15 5.10 14.80
N PRO A 150 -2.86 4.80 13.70
CA PRO A 150 -3.30 3.44 13.36
C PRO A 150 -2.16 2.40 13.35
N TYR A 151 -0.95 2.83 12.99
CA TYR A 151 0.24 1.96 12.90
C TYR A 151 1.29 2.26 13.96
N THR A 152 0.90 2.89 15.06
CA THR A 152 1.80 3.07 16.21
C THR A 152 1.56 1.93 17.17
N PRO A 153 2.56 1.09 17.48
CA PRO A 153 2.40 0.06 18.48
C PRO A 153 1.99 0.72 19.81
N SER A 154 0.77 0.48 20.28
CA SER A 154 0.47 0.80 21.68
C SER A 154 1.12 -0.27 22.53
N LYS A 155 1.75 0.09 23.66
CA LYS A 155 2.15 -0.91 24.66
C LYS A 155 0.97 -1.85 24.87
N ARG A 156 1.10 -3.12 24.45
CA ARG A 156 0.17 -4.16 24.89
C ARG A 156 0.23 -4.11 26.42
N LYS A 157 -0.91 -3.98 27.09
CA LYS A 157 -0.98 -4.35 28.50
C LYS A 157 -0.64 -5.84 28.50
N ASN A 158 0.59 -6.18 28.89
CA ASN A 158 0.90 -7.55 29.25
C ASN A 158 -0.08 -7.90 30.37
N GLY A 159 -0.92 -8.91 30.14
CA GLY A 159 -1.80 -9.43 31.17
C GLY A 159 -0.94 -9.88 32.36
N SER A 160 -1.19 -9.27 33.51
CA SER A 160 -0.94 -9.90 34.80
C SER A 160 -1.94 -11.03 35.03
#